data_AF-A0A1F9B2R6-F1
#
_entry.id   AF-A0A1F9B2R6-F1
#
_cell.length_a   1.000
_cell.length_b   1.000
_cell.length_c   1.000
_cell.angle_alpha   90.00
_cell.angle_beta   90.00
_cell.angle_gamma   90.00
#
_symmetry.space_group_name_H-M   'P 1'
#
loop_
_entity.id
_entity.type
_entity.pdbx_description
1 polymer ?
#
loop_
_entity_poly.entity_id
_entity_poly.type
_entity_poly.pdbx_seq_one_letter_code
_entity_poly.pdbx_strand_id
1 'polypeptide(L)' 'MPRERELTDLLPKPGHLDITKWNEQLDKYYDFHGWDRETGWQKRSTLMDLGLPQVAWALWREDKLK' A
#
# COMPACT_ATOMS: atom_id res chain seq x y z
N MET A 1 -11.56 40.56 -17.26
CA MET A 1 -11.61 39.62 -16.12
C MET A 1 -12.27 38.34 -16.63
N PRO A 2 -11.60 37.17 -16.63
CA PRO A 2 -12.26 35.92 -16.96
C PRO A 2 -13.33 35.63 -15.90
N ARG A 3 -14.50 35.15 -16.32
CA ARG A 3 -15.66 34.89 -15.46
C ARG A 3 -15.32 33.78 -14.47
N GLU A 4 -15.67 33.93 -13.18
CA GLU A 4 -15.32 32.99 -12.08
C GLU A 4 -15.58 31.50 -12.40
N ARG A 5 -16.51 31.18 -13.30
CA ARG A 5 -16.86 29.81 -13.69
C ARG A 5 -15.74 29.03 -14.38
N GLU A 6 -14.82 29.70 -15.08
CA GLU A 6 -13.71 29.01 -15.78
C GLU A 6 -12.64 28.50 -14.80
N LEU A 7 -12.57 29.09 -13.60
CA LEU A 7 -11.55 28.73 -12.59
C LEU A 7 -11.90 27.46 -11.82
N THR A 8 -13.20 27.14 -11.69
CA THR A 8 -13.65 25.97 -10.91
C THR A 8 -13.47 24.64 -11.63
N ASP A 9 -13.40 24.65 -12.97
CA ASP A 9 -13.19 23.44 -13.77
C ASP A 9 -11.71 23.04 -13.91
N LEU A 10 -10.79 23.96 -13.61
CA LEU A 10 -9.34 23.71 -13.62
C LEU A 10 -8.81 23.18 -12.29
N LEU A 11 -9.61 23.24 -11.22
CA LEU A 11 -9.23 22.71 -9.92
C LEU A 11 -9.54 21.20 -9.86
N PRO A 12 -8.57 20.35 -9.49
CA PRO A 12 -8.85 18.93 -9.27
C PRO A 12 -9.94 18.82 -8.20
N LYS A 13 -11.05 18.16 -8.54
CA LYS A 13 -12.20 18.01 -7.62
C LYS A 13 -11.72 17.41 -6.30
N PRO A 14 -12.02 18.03 -5.14
CA PRO A 14 -11.66 17.46 -3.85
C PRO A 14 -12.34 16.09 -3.71
N GLY A 15 -11.54 15.03 -3.60
CA GLY A 15 -12.03 13.65 -3.48
C GLY A 15 -11.41 12.63 -4.44
N HIS A 16 -10.53 13.04 -5.36
CA HIS A 16 -9.78 12.08 -6.18
C HIS A 16 -8.44 11.71 -5.53
N LEU A 17 -8.34 10.47 -5.06
CA LEU A 17 -7.08 9.86 -4.67
C LEU A 17 -6.29 9.52 -5.94
N ASP A 18 -5.11 10.09 -6.08
CA ASP A 18 -4.19 9.74 -7.16
C ASP A 18 -3.62 8.34 -6.88
N ILE A 19 -4.13 7.36 -7.62
CA ILE A 19 -3.77 5.94 -7.47
C ILE A 19 -2.26 5.73 -7.65
N THR A 20 -1.62 6.54 -8.49
CA THR A 20 -0.18 6.43 -8.74
C THR A 20 0.60 6.82 -7.49
N LYS A 21 0.30 7.99 -6.93
CA LYS A 21 0.94 8.48 -5.68
C LYS A 21 0.60 7.58 -4.49
N TRP A 22 -0.60 7.03 -4.47
CA TRP A 22 -1.03 6.08 -3.45
C TRP A 22 -0.21 4.78 -3.50
N ASN A 23 -0.05 4.19 -4.68
CA ASN A 23 0.76 2.99 -4.86
C ASN A 23 2.24 3.24 -4.53
N GLU A 24 2.80 4.39 -4.91
CA GLU A 24 4.17 4.77 -4.52
C GLU A 24 4.35 4.89 -2.99
N GLN A 25 3.33 5.34 -2.26
CA GLN A 25 3.36 5.36 -0.80
C GLN A 25 3.26 3.95 -0.20
N LEU A 26 2.42 3.09 -0.78
CA LEU A 26 2.32 1.69 -0.36
C LEU A 26 3.64 0.95 -0.56
N ASP A 27 4.32 1.15 -1.69
CA ASP A 27 5.63 0.53 -1.94
C ASP A 27 6.66 0.94 -0.86
N LYS A 28 6.70 2.22 -0.50
CA LYS A 28 7.57 2.72 0.58
C LYS A 28 7.20 2.14 1.94
N TYR A 29 5.91 1.95 2.20
CA TYR A 29 5.42 1.34 3.42
C TYR A 29 5.83 -0.15 3.50
N TYR A 30 5.67 -0.89 2.41
CA TYR A 30 6.10 -2.28 2.32
C TYR A 30 7.61 -2.43 2.46
N ASP A 31 8.40 -1.54 1.86
CA ASP A 31 9.85 -1.50 2.04
C ASP A 31 10.27 -1.31 3.49
N PHE A 32 9.66 -0.32 4.15
CA PHE A 32 10.02 0.02 5.51
C PHE A 32 9.75 -1.14 6.48
N HIS A 33 8.63 -1.85 6.28
CA HIS A 33 8.26 -3.00 7.08
C HIS A 33 8.91 -4.32 6.62
N GLY A 34 9.71 -4.30 5.55
CA GLY A 34 10.34 -5.48 5.00
C GLY A 34 9.35 -6.50 4.44
N TRP A 35 8.18 -6.04 3.98
CA TRP A 35 7.15 -6.87 3.36
C TRP A 35 7.50 -7.14 1.89
N ASP A 36 6.88 -8.17 1.34
CA ASP A 36 7.01 -8.50 -0.08
C ASP A 36 6.14 -7.54 -0.91
N ARG A 37 6.76 -6.80 -1.86
CA ARG A 37 6.06 -5.79 -2.65
C ARG A 37 5.11 -6.37 -3.68
N GLU A 38 5.40 -7.55 -4.23
CA GLU A 38 4.57 -8.17 -5.26
C GLU A 38 3.26 -8.70 -4.69
N THR A 39 3.31 -9.26 -3.50
CA THR A 39 2.15 -9.87 -2.87
C THR A 39 1.52 -8.98 -1.79
N GLY A 40 2.25 -7.99 -1.27
CA GLY A 40 1.83 -7.12 -0.16
C GLY A 40 1.85 -7.81 1.20
N TRP A 41 2.42 -9.01 1.29
CA TRP A 41 2.43 -9.82 2.51
C TRP A 41 3.72 -9.66 3.30
N GLN A 42 3.59 -9.89 4.60
CA GLN A 42 4.69 -9.84 5.54
C GLN A 42 5.64 -11.02 5.28
N LYS A 43 6.95 -10.79 5.32
CA LYS A 43 7.91 -11.89 5.21
C LYS A 43 7.84 -12.80 6.44
N ARG A 44 8.15 -14.08 6.24
CA ARG A 44 8.23 -15.08 7.31
C ARG A 44 9.18 -14.64 8.43
N SER A 45 10.31 -14.01 8.06
CA SER A 45 11.29 -13.48 9.00
C SER A 45 10.68 -12.39 9.88
N THR A 46 9.97 -11.42 9.29
CA THR A 46 9.31 -10.33 10.02
C THR A 46 8.26 -10.87 11.00
N LEU A 47 7.47 -11.86 10.57
CA LEU A 47 6.48 -12.51 11.44
C LEU A 47 7.12 -13.31 12.59
N MET A 48 8.28 -13.93 12.36
CA MET A 48 9.03 -14.62 13.39
C MET A 48 9.66 -13.63 14.39
N ASP A 49 10.23 -12.52 13.91
CA ASP A 49 10.82 -11.47 14.76
C ASP A 49 9.77 -10.77 15.63
N LEU A 50 8.54 -10.63 15.11
CA LEU A 50 7.39 -10.11 15.86
C LEU A 50 6.80 -11.12 16.86
N GLY A 51 7.29 -12.36 16.90
CA GLY A 51 6.76 -13.41 17.78
C GLY A 51 5.38 -13.92 17.36
N LEU A 52 5.07 -13.88 16.05
CA LEU A 52 3.82 -14.37 15.45
C LEU A 52 4.03 -15.61 14.55
N PRO A 53 4.65 -16.70 15.06
CA PRO A 53 4.92 -17.90 14.26
C PRO A 53 3.65 -18.60 13.74
N GLN A 54 2.53 -18.48 14.47
CA GLN A 54 1.24 -19.06 14.08
C GLN A 54 0.65 -18.40 12.82
N VAL A 55 0.88 -17.10 12.65
CA VAL A 55 0.40 -16.35 11.47
C VAL A 55 1.26 -16.69 10.26
N ALA A 56 2.58 -16.82 10.44
CA ALA A 56 3.49 -17.30 9.40
C ALA A 56 3.10 -18.70 8.90
N TRP A 57 2.73 -19.60 9.82
CA TRP A 57 2.24 -20.94 9.48
C TRP A 57 0.90 -20.93 8.74
N ALA A 58 -0.05 -20.09 9.17
CA ALA A 58 -1.34 -19.96 8.50
C ALA A 58 -1.17 -19.43 7.06
N LEU A 59 -0.31 -18.42 6.88
CA LEU A 59 0.00 -17.84 5.57
C LEU A 59 0.73 -18.81 4.64
N TRP A 60 1.66 -19.60 5.18
CA TRP A 60 2.32 -20.67 4.44
C TRP A 60 1.32 -21.74 3.99
N ARG A 61 0.34 -22.08 4.85
CA ARG A 61 -0.71 -23.05 4.53
C ARG A 61 -1.66 -22.57 3.42
N GLU A 62 -1.83 -21.26 3.27
CA GLU A 62 -2.65 -20.68 2.20
C GLU A 62 -1.88 -20.43 0.89
N ASP A 63 -0.64 -20.93 0.76
CA ASP A 63 0.24 -20.71 -0.40
C ASP A 63 0.53 -19.21 -0.67
N LYS A 64 0.25 -18.35 0.30
CA LYS A 64 0.47 -16.89 0.21
C LYS A 64 1.88 -16.47 0.59
N LEU A 65 2.72 -17.44 0.95
CA LEU A 65 4.07 -17.23 1.43
C LEU A 65 4.96 -18.31 0.80
N LYS A 66 5.74 -17.94 -0.23
CA LYS A 66 6.79 -18.77 -0.81
C LYS A 66 8.08 -18.66 -0.01
#